data_AF-A0A524MT35-F1
#
_entry.id   AF-A0A524MT35-F1
#
_cell.length_a   1.000
_cell.length_b   1.000
_cell.length_c   1.000
_cell.angle_alpha   90.00
_cell.angle_beta   90.00
_cell.angle_gamma   90.00
#
_symmetry.space_group_name_H-M   'P 1'
#
loop_
_entity.id
_entity.type
_entity.pdbx_description
1 polymer ?
#
loop_
_entity_poly.entity_id
_entity_poly.type
_entity_poly.pdbx_seq_one_letter_code
_entity_poly.pdbx_strand_id
1 'polypeptide(L)'
;MRLFAICLMLLTLALPATGETIEFRGKEYWINGVNVPWNQFGTDVGAHPSWGSLHDLSWFETFFVQCEESGINCVRFWIHCDGRASPEFDVDGSVTGLDPSFLDELEDILESAENHNVMVMPCLWSFDMTADNTAFAGPYAGLHADLIQDEDKTQSYIDNALIPMLNRFTNAPNLFAWEISNEPEWSVDNGHVTQLEIQRFCAMIAAAIHENSDQMVTLGSAALKWNSDVSPAEANWWSDAALQAQYASTNAYLDFYQVHYYDWCYPWYSPFDLSRPVSYWGLDKPVLVGESPADPAGIYSIPDQIQNSYSNGYAGVMFWSYNSDYSEYWPTTTNELSLFRDAYPELIDYPADRDGDGMPDTWEYLFFGNPMASDGSAVADWDGDGARDLYEYIAGTDPTNNSSVFVMNYVGLQGAQPEISWPSVAGREYAVYMSTNLLTGWPELPLTSNITGDGTTKTFTDAMPMPVGGFYRLQVNIVP
;
A
#
# COMPACT_ATOMS: atom_id res chain seq x y z
N MET A 1 -4.16 -17.25 21.59
CA MET A 1 -4.73 -17.81 22.85
C MET A 1 -3.60 -18.03 23.87
N ARG A 2 -3.85 -17.79 25.17
CA ARG A 2 -2.93 -17.23 26.19
C ARG A 2 -1.54 -17.87 26.42
N LEU A 3 -0.55 -17.00 26.67
CA LEU A 3 0.78 -17.26 27.27
C LEU A 3 1.08 -16.22 28.39
N PHE A 4 1.86 -16.59 29.40
CA PHE A 4 2.68 -15.66 30.20
C PHE A 4 4.07 -16.28 30.45
N ALA A 5 5.10 -15.44 30.30
CA ALA A 5 6.54 -15.74 30.36
C ALA A 5 7.28 -14.74 31.28
N ILE A 6 8.52 -15.07 31.68
CA ILE A 6 9.52 -14.07 32.12
C ILE A 6 10.86 -14.36 31.42
N CYS A 7 11.45 -13.28 30.89
CA CYS A 7 12.59 -13.17 29.98
C CYS A 7 13.75 -12.38 30.65
N LEU A 8 14.98 -12.50 30.12
CA LEU A 8 16.13 -11.63 30.46
C LEU A 8 16.59 -10.87 29.19
N MET A 9 16.52 -9.54 29.23
CA MET A 9 16.73 -8.58 28.13
C MET A 9 18.21 -8.34 27.77
N LEU A 10 18.52 -8.36 26.47
CA LEU A 10 19.43 -7.43 25.81
C LEU A 10 18.56 -6.37 25.13
N LEU A 11 18.85 -5.07 25.30
CA LEU A 11 18.10 -3.99 24.67
C LEU A 11 18.30 -4.02 23.14
N THR A 12 17.45 -4.76 22.44
CA THR A 12 16.70 -4.16 21.35
C THR A 12 15.45 -3.57 21.99
N LEU A 13 15.21 -2.27 21.79
CA LEU A 13 13.89 -1.73 22.06
C LEU A 13 12.95 -2.44 21.08
N ALA A 14 12.30 -3.52 21.51
CA ALA A 14 10.97 -3.80 21.00
C ALA A 14 10.16 -2.56 21.36
N LEU A 15 9.89 -1.72 20.35
CA LEU A 15 9.03 -0.57 20.56
C LEU A 15 7.69 -1.07 21.10
N PRO A 16 7.10 -0.38 22.08
CA PRO A 16 5.69 -0.60 22.33
C PRO A 16 5.00 -0.29 21.00
N ALA A 17 4.31 -1.28 20.42
CA ALA A 17 3.56 -1.08 19.20
C ALA A 17 2.70 0.17 19.36
N THR A 18 2.77 1.07 18.38
CA THR A 18 1.69 1.97 17.98
C THR A 18 2.24 2.78 16.82
N GLY A 19 2.09 2.25 15.60
CA GLY A 19 1.21 2.78 14.55
C GLY A 19 0.24 1.64 14.21
N GLU A 20 -0.99 1.92 13.78
CA GLU A 20 -1.77 0.87 13.11
C GLU A 20 -1.11 0.57 11.75
N THR A 21 -1.56 -0.48 11.09
CA THR A 21 -1.09 -0.86 9.75
C THR A 21 -2.31 -1.13 8.88
N ILE A 22 -2.09 -1.13 7.57
CA ILE A 22 -3.09 -1.59 6.60
C ILE A 22 -2.57 -2.90 6.01
N GLU A 23 -3.39 -3.95 6.11
CA GLU A 23 -3.10 -5.22 5.47
C GLU A 23 -3.29 -5.08 3.96
N PHE A 24 -2.22 -5.23 3.20
CA PHE A 24 -2.24 -5.28 1.74
C PHE A 24 -1.54 -6.56 1.29
N ARG A 25 -2.25 -7.38 0.50
CA ARG A 25 -1.72 -8.64 -0.05
C ARG A 25 -1.07 -9.58 0.99
N GLY A 26 -1.66 -9.63 2.18
CA GLY A 26 -1.20 -10.52 3.27
C GLY A 26 0.00 -10.01 4.07
N LYS A 27 0.43 -8.76 3.84
CA LYS A 27 1.43 -8.07 4.67
C LYS A 27 0.84 -6.79 5.27
N GLU A 28 1.20 -6.52 6.51
CA GLU A 28 0.87 -5.28 7.22
C GLU A 28 1.87 -4.18 6.84
N TYR A 29 1.36 -3.05 6.36
CA TYR A 29 2.17 -1.88 6.01
C TYR A 29 1.83 -0.67 6.86
N TRP A 30 2.88 0.06 7.25
CA TRP A 30 2.76 1.45 7.63
C TRP A 30 3.08 2.31 6.40
N ILE A 31 2.16 3.19 6.02
CA ILE A 31 2.27 3.96 4.77
C ILE A 31 3.24 5.12 4.97
N ASN A 32 4.42 4.97 4.37
CA ASN A 32 5.48 5.96 4.30
C ASN A 32 5.38 6.64 2.93
N GLY A 33 4.42 7.55 2.79
CA GLY A 33 3.93 7.96 1.49
C GLY A 33 4.15 9.42 1.13
N VAL A 34 3.83 9.75 -0.11
CA VAL A 34 3.83 11.10 -0.65
C VAL A 34 2.66 11.31 -1.60
N ASN A 35 2.30 12.57 -1.78
CA ASN A 35 1.39 13.01 -2.81
C ASN A 35 2.19 13.45 -4.04
N VAL A 36 1.93 12.80 -5.17
CA VAL A 36 2.11 13.40 -6.50
C VAL A 36 0.73 13.79 -6.96
N PRO A 37 0.24 14.97 -6.58
CA PRO A 37 -1.12 15.27 -6.91
C PRO A 37 -1.30 15.38 -8.42
N TRP A 38 -0.25 15.80 -9.15
CA TRP A 38 -0.16 15.73 -10.62
C TRP A 38 1.27 16.06 -11.12
N ASN A 39 1.59 15.63 -12.34
CA ASN A 39 2.54 16.35 -13.20
C ASN A 39 1.79 17.44 -13.99
N GLN A 40 0.68 17.08 -14.62
CA GLN A 40 -0.23 17.94 -15.36
C GLN A 40 -1.66 17.77 -14.82
N PHE A 41 -2.11 18.71 -13.99
CA PHE A 41 -3.40 18.63 -13.27
C PHE A 41 -4.55 18.17 -14.18
N GLY A 42 -5.17 17.05 -13.83
CA GLY A 42 -6.35 16.49 -14.49
C GLY A 42 -6.11 16.04 -15.94
N THR A 43 -4.86 15.84 -16.34
CA THR A 43 -4.45 15.53 -17.73
C THR A 43 -3.26 14.56 -17.83
N ASP A 44 -2.84 13.98 -16.69
CA ASP A 44 -1.76 12.99 -16.65
C ASP A 44 -2.17 11.63 -17.25
N VAL A 45 -3.47 11.36 -17.30
CA VAL A 45 -4.11 10.23 -17.98
C VAL A 45 -5.35 10.70 -18.74
N GLY A 46 -5.52 10.21 -19.96
CA GLY A 46 -6.58 10.61 -20.88
C GLY A 46 -6.31 11.91 -21.62
N ALA A 47 -6.92 12.06 -22.80
CA ALA A 47 -6.70 13.21 -23.67
C ALA A 47 -7.65 14.38 -23.36
N HIS A 48 -7.08 15.55 -23.07
CA HIS A 48 -7.87 16.78 -22.95
C HIS A 48 -8.42 17.21 -24.33
N PRO A 49 -9.70 17.64 -24.46
CA PRO A 49 -10.31 17.98 -25.76
C PRO A 49 -9.57 19.07 -26.56
N SER A 50 -8.83 19.95 -25.87
CA SER A 50 -8.07 21.03 -26.52
C SER A 50 -6.56 20.83 -26.52
N TRP A 51 -6.01 20.00 -25.62
CA TRP A 51 -4.56 19.87 -25.43
C TRP A 51 -4.03 18.50 -25.88
N GLY A 52 -4.92 17.52 -26.10
CA GLY A 52 -4.56 16.13 -26.30
C GLY A 52 -4.11 15.47 -24.99
N SER A 53 -3.52 14.28 -25.10
CA SER A 53 -2.85 13.64 -23.98
C SER A 53 -1.58 14.42 -23.61
N LEU A 54 -1.40 14.65 -22.32
CA LEU A 54 -0.20 15.23 -21.72
C LEU A 54 0.55 14.21 -20.85
N HIS A 55 0.25 12.93 -21.02
CA HIS A 55 0.92 11.83 -20.33
C HIS A 55 2.44 11.86 -20.57
N ASP A 56 3.22 11.74 -19.50
CA ASP A 56 4.68 11.76 -19.52
C ASP A 56 5.26 10.65 -18.62
N LEU A 57 5.33 9.43 -19.18
CA LEU A 57 5.92 8.28 -18.49
C LEU A 57 7.36 8.54 -18.04
N SER A 58 8.14 9.32 -18.80
CA SER A 58 9.55 9.59 -18.44
C SER A 58 9.69 10.42 -17.16
N TRP A 59 8.72 11.30 -16.92
CA TRP A 59 8.61 12.06 -15.68
C TRP A 59 8.23 11.17 -14.51
N PHE A 60 7.22 10.30 -14.69
CA PHE A 60 6.79 9.35 -13.67
C PHE A 60 7.91 8.38 -13.29
N GLU A 61 8.64 7.84 -14.27
CA GLU A 61 9.79 6.98 -14.04
C GLU A 61 10.86 7.69 -13.19
N THR A 62 11.19 8.95 -13.53
CA THR A 62 12.16 9.75 -12.76
C THR A 62 11.69 9.98 -11.31
N PHE A 63 10.38 10.10 -11.11
CA PHE A 63 9.78 10.25 -9.80
C PHE A 63 9.79 8.93 -9.00
N PHE A 64 9.42 7.81 -9.61
CA PHE A 64 9.38 6.51 -8.94
C PHE A 64 10.78 5.98 -8.58
N VAL A 65 11.80 6.25 -9.40
CA VAL A 65 13.21 6.02 -9.00
C VAL A 65 13.53 6.74 -7.68
N GLN A 66 13.13 8.00 -7.53
CA GLN A 66 13.38 8.74 -6.29
C GLN A 66 12.56 8.19 -5.11
N CYS A 67 11.37 7.66 -5.37
CA CYS A 67 10.56 7.02 -4.34
C CYS A 67 11.26 5.79 -3.78
N GLU A 68 11.73 4.90 -4.66
CA GLU A 68 12.50 3.71 -4.29
C GLU A 68 13.75 4.08 -3.50
N GLU A 69 14.55 5.03 -4.01
CA GLU A 69 15.77 5.52 -3.34
C GLU A 69 15.49 6.13 -1.96
N SER A 70 14.27 6.62 -1.72
CA SER A 70 13.90 7.32 -0.49
C SER A 70 13.10 6.47 0.50
N GLY A 71 12.84 5.20 0.18
CA GLY A 71 12.03 4.31 1.02
C GLY A 71 10.54 4.70 1.07
N ILE A 72 10.04 5.38 0.04
CA ILE A 72 8.62 5.68 -0.12
C ILE A 72 7.93 4.41 -0.62
N ASN A 73 6.89 3.95 0.07
CA ASN A 73 6.20 2.70 -0.27
C ASN A 73 4.82 2.90 -0.91
N CYS A 74 4.26 4.11 -0.84
CA CYS A 74 2.96 4.41 -1.45
C CYS A 74 2.89 5.84 -1.99
N VAL A 75 2.33 6.00 -3.18
CA VAL A 75 2.09 7.29 -3.82
C VAL A 75 0.61 7.50 -4.03
N ARG A 76 0.11 8.67 -3.60
CA ARG A 76 -1.24 9.15 -3.89
C ARG A 76 -1.21 10.07 -5.10
N PHE A 77 -2.09 9.82 -6.08
CA PHE A 77 -2.06 10.49 -7.39
C PHE A 77 -3.47 10.74 -7.93
N TRP A 78 -3.76 11.94 -8.47
CA TRP A 78 -5.13 12.29 -8.90
C TRP A 78 -5.33 12.06 -10.40
N ILE A 79 -6.50 11.53 -10.80
CA ILE A 79 -6.79 11.20 -12.20
C ILE A 79 -7.83 12.12 -12.85
N HIS A 80 -9.09 12.14 -12.41
CA HIS A 80 -10.12 12.99 -13.04
C HIS A 80 -10.02 14.44 -12.56
N CYS A 81 -9.61 14.63 -11.30
CA CYS A 81 -9.55 15.94 -10.63
C CYS A 81 -10.87 16.71 -10.76
N ASP A 82 -10.90 17.73 -11.63
CA ASP A 82 -12.08 18.56 -11.91
C ASP A 82 -12.87 18.12 -13.15
N GLY A 83 -12.54 16.99 -13.77
CA GLY A 83 -13.24 16.47 -14.95
C GLY A 83 -12.78 17.08 -16.28
N ARG A 84 -11.71 17.89 -16.32
CA ARG A 84 -11.32 18.62 -17.55
C ARG A 84 -10.97 17.73 -18.73
N ALA A 85 -10.36 16.57 -18.50
CA ALA A 85 -9.94 15.64 -19.55
C ALA A 85 -10.50 14.23 -19.41
N SER A 86 -10.88 13.83 -18.20
CA SER A 86 -11.51 12.54 -17.97
C SER A 86 -12.54 12.65 -16.84
N PRO A 87 -13.65 11.90 -16.90
CA PRO A 87 -14.09 11.05 -18.00
C PRO A 87 -14.70 11.86 -19.17
N GLU A 88 -15.26 11.17 -20.17
CA GLU A 88 -15.93 11.80 -21.31
C GLU A 88 -17.42 12.06 -21.02
N PHE A 89 -17.91 13.27 -21.28
CA PHE A 89 -19.28 13.69 -21.01
C PHE A 89 -20.08 13.93 -22.30
N ASP A 90 -21.37 13.60 -22.28
CA ASP A 90 -22.29 14.08 -23.30
C ASP A 90 -22.85 15.48 -22.98
N VAL A 91 -23.78 15.95 -23.82
CA VAL A 91 -24.39 17.28 -23.69
C VAL A 91 -25.31 17.44 -22.48
N ASP A 92 -25.76 16.34 -21.89
CA ASP A 92 -26.62 16.37 -20.70
C ASP A 92 -25.81 16.26 -19.39
N GLY A 93 -24.51 15.97 -19.48
CA GLY A 93 -23.61 15.80 -18.33
C GLY A 93 -23.45 14.35 -17.88
N SER A 94 -24.05 13.39 -18.59
CA SER A 94 -23.83 11.97 -18.34
C SER A 94 -22.46 11.54 -18.85
N VAL A 95 -21.83 10.63 -18.12
CA VAL A 95 -20.54 10.05 -18.52
C VAL A 95 -20.79 8.98 -19.58
N THR A 96 -20.04 9.07 -20.67
CA THR A 96 -20.17 8.20 -21.85
C THR A 96 -19.03 7.20 -22.00
N GLY A 97 -17.91 7.42 -21.29
CA GLY A 97 -16.73 6.58 -21.41
C GLY A 97 -15.48 7.22 -20.84
N LEU A 98 -14.36 6.59 -21.17
CA LEU A 98 -13.01 7.13 -21.01
C LEU A 98 -12.42 7.37 -22.40
N ASP A 99 -11.50 8.33 -22.52
CA ASP A 99 -10.68 8.46 -23.72
C ASP A 99 -9.92 7.14 -23.99
N PRO A 100 -9.72 6.73 -25.26
CA PRO A 100 -9.04 5.48 -25.58
C PRO A 100 -7.63 5.33 -25.02
N SER A 101 -6.89 6.41 -24.73
CA SER A 101 -5.55 6.31 -24.12
C SER A 101 -5.57 6.14 -22.61
N PHE A 102 -6.67 6.50 -21.95
CA PHE A 102 -6.73 6.65 -20.50
C PHE A 102 -6.29 5.39 -19.74
N LEU A 103 -6.80 4.22 -20.12
CA LEU A 103 -6.51 2.97 -19.42
C LEU A 103 -5.07 2.50 -19.65
N ASP A 104 -4.52 2.73 -20.85
CA ASP A 104 -3.15 2.34 -21.15
C ASP A 104 -2.17 3.30 -20.46
N GLU A 105 -2.46 4.61 -20.40
CA GLU A 105 -1.64 5.59 -19.70
C GLU A 105 -1.66 5.42 -18.18
N LEU A 106 -2.78 4.99 -17.60
CA LEU A 106 -2.84 4.62 -16.18
C LEU A 106 -2.09 3.31 -15.91
N GLU A 107 -2.14 2.33 -16.81
CA GLU A 107 -1.33 1.11 -16.73
C GLU A 107 0.17 1.45 -16.74
N ASP A 108 0.62 2.32 -17.65
CA ASP A 108 2.02 2.77 -17.74
C ASP A 108 2.52 3.36 -16.40
N ILE A 109 1.69 4.14 -15.69
CA ILE A 109 2.05 4.71 -14.38
C ILE A 109 2.14 3.61 -13.31
N LEU A 110 1.16 2.70 -13.27
CA LEU A 110 1.15 1.59 -12.31
C LEU A 110 2.35 0.66 -12.51
N GLU A 111 2.67 0.30 -13.76
CA GLU A 111 3.84 -0.53 -14.10
C GLU A 111 5.16 0.14 -13.74
N SER A 112 5.29 1.46 -13.98
CA SER A 112 6.49 2.22 -13.58
C SER A 112 6.65 2.24 -12.05
N ALA A 113 5.58 2.49 -11.29
CA ALA A 113 5.62 2.44 -9.84
C ALA A 113 6.00 1.05 -9.30
N GLU A 114 5.47 0.02 -9.92
CA GLU A 114 5.73 -1.37 -9.56
C GLU A 114 7.20 -1.75 -9.75
N ASN A 115 7.81 -1.36 -10.89
CA ASN A 115 9.23 -1.58 -11.16
C ASN A 115 10.15 -0.94 -10.10
N HIS A 116 9.60 -0.03 -9.29
CA HIS A 116 10.27 0.70 -8.23
C HIS A 116 9.75 0.37 -6.83
N ASN A 117 9.05 -0.76 -6.64
CA ASN A 117 8.61 -1.21 -5.32
C ASN A 117 7.67 -0.19 -4.62
N VAL A 118 6.85 0.51 -5.41
CA VAL A 118 5.93 1.54 -4.93
C VAL A 118 4.48 1.14 -5.19
N MET A 119 3.68 1.16 -4.13
CA MET A 119 2.23 1.05 -4.20
C MET A 119 1.61 2.38 -4.68
N VAL A 120 0.47 2.32 -5.36
CA VAL A 120 -0.23 3.49 -5.90
C VAL A 120 -1.67 3.53 -5.41
N MET A 121 -2.10 4.72 -4.98
CA MET A 121 -3.48 5.02 -4.59
C MET A 121 -4.03 6.13 -5.50
N PRO A 122 -4.71 5.77 -6.61
CA PRO A 122 -5.36 6.74 -7.48
C PRO A 122 -6.55 7.40 -6.78
N CYS A 123 -6.59 8.73 -6.80
CA CYS A 123 -7.71 9.54 -6.36
C CYS A 123 -8.54 9.95 -7.57
N LEU A 124 -9.78 9.44 -7.62
CA LEU A 124 -10.69 9.61 -8.75
C LEU A 124 -11.01 11.09 -8.95
N TRP A 125 -11.64 11.74 -7.98
CA TRP A 125 -12.12 13.12 -8.06
C TRP A 125 -11.43 14.05 -7.07
N SER A 126 -11.56 15.36 -7.27
CA SER A 126 -11.31 16.36 -6.23
C SER A 126 -12.52 17.29 -6.08
N PHE A 127 -12.61 18.01 -4.96
CA PHE A 127 -13.66 19.02 -4.74
C PHE A 127 -13.76 20.07 -5.86
N ASP A 128 -12.67 20.27 -6.62
CA ASP A 128 -12.60 21.14 -7.79
C ASP A 128 -13.61 20.75 -8.89
N MET A 129 -14.09 19.50 -8.92
CA MET A 129 -15.10 19.03 -9.88
C MET A 129 -16.38 19.87 -9.86
N THR A 130 -16.64 20.59 -8.77
CA THR A 130 -17.80 21.46 -8.62
C THR A 130 -17.53 22.95 -8.88
N ALA A 131 -16.26 23.36 -8.96
CA ALA A 131 -15.87 24.75 -9.22
C ALA A 131 -16.04 25.11 -10.70
N ASP A 132 -16.12 26.40 -11.05
CA ASP A 132 -16.12 26.84 -12.46
C ASP A 132 -14.70 27.17 -12.93
N ASN A 133 -14.06 26.23 -13.59
CA ASN A 133 -12.73 26.40 -14.20
C ASN A 133 -12.80 26.50 -15.73
N THR A 134 -14.00 26.63 -16.30
CA THR A 134 -14.22 26.49 -17.74
C THR A 134 -13.50 27.53 -18.60
N ALA A 135 -13.34 28.73 -18.05
CA ALA A 135 -12.62 29.82 -18.69
C ALA A 135 -11.10 29.57 -18.80
N PHE A 136 -10.54 28.73 -17.92
CA PHE A 136 -9.11 28.46 -17.84
C PHE A 136 -8.72 27.14 -18.50
N ALA A 137 -9.50 26.08 -18.27
CA ALA A 137 -9.11 24.71 -18.58
C ALA A 137 -10.09 23.96 -19.48
N GLY A 138 -10.96 24.68 -20.23
CA GLY A 138 -11.84 24.06 -21.22
C GLY A 138 -13.23 23.73 -20.70
N PRO A 139 -14.16 23.33 -21.59
CA PRO A 139 -15.60 23.31 -21.29
C PRO A 139 -16.02 22.31 -20.21
N TYR A 140 -15.19 21.33 -19.88
CA TYR A 140 -15.46 20.30 -18.87
C TYR A 140 -14.65 20.51 -17.58
N ALA A 141 -13.92 21.61 -17.43
CA ALA A 141 -13.17 21.89 -16.22
C ALA A 141 -14.10 22.37 -15.10
N GLY A 142 -14.51 21.43 -14.26
CA GLY A 142 -15.46 21.58 -13.16
C GLY A 142 -16.91 21.70 -13.63
N LEU A 143 -17.77 22.32 -12.80
CA LEU A 143 -19.23 22.42 -12.96
C LEU A 143 -20.00 21.08 -12.93
N HIS A 144 -19.39 20.00 -12.45
CA HIS A 144 -19.98 18.65 -12.35
C HIS A 144 -20.74 18.40 -11.05
N ALA A 145 -21.36 19.44 -10.48
CA ALA A 145 -22.21 19.27 -9.29
C ALA A 145 -23.42 18.36 -9.58
N ASP A 146 -23.89 18.34 -10.83
CA ASP A 146 -24.96 17.47 -11.29
C ASP A 146 -24.59 15.98 -11.27
N LEU A 147 -23.32 15.63 -11.49
CA LEU A 147 -22.82 14.26 -11.34
C LEU A 147 -22.97 13.74 -9.90
N ILE A 148 -22.89 14.64 -8.92
CA ILE A 148 -23.09 14.37 -7.49
C ILE A 148 -24.57 14.48 -7.11
N GLN A 149 -25.36 15.36 -7.73
CA GLN A 149 -26.76 15.58 -7.36
C GLN A 149 -27.70 14.53 -7.97
N ASP A 150 -27.42 14.10 -9.20
CA ASP A 150 -28.26 13.19 -9.97
C ASP A 150 -27.74 11.74 -9.91
N GLU A 151 -28.58 10.84 -9.39
CA GLU A 151 -28.24 9.42 -9.22
C GLU A 151 -28.02 8.70 -10.55
N ASP A 152 -28.79 9.04 -11.59
CA ASP A 152 -28.65 8.42 -12.92
C ASP A 152 -27.31 8.83 -13.56
N LYS A 153 -26.86 10.06 -13.30
CA LYS A 153 -25.54 10.52 -13.76
C LYS A 153 -24.40 9.89 -12.96
N THR A 154 -24.53 9.77 -11.64
CA THR A 154 -23.58 9.00 -10.83
C THR A 154 -23.46 7.57 -11.39
N GLN A 155 -24.58 6.92 -11.72
CA GLN A 155 -24.59 5.58 -12.31
C GLN A 155 -23.92 5.55 -13.69
N SER A 156 -24.12 6.58 -14.53
CA SER A 156 -23.44 6.66 -15.82
C SER A 156 -21.90 6.70 -15.68
N TYR A 157 -21.38 7.38 -14.65
CA TYR A 157 -19.95 7.35 -14.33
C TYR A 157 -19.49 5.96 -13.91
N ILE A 158 -20.26 5.32 -13.03
CA ILE A 158 -19.96 3.98 -12.54
C ILE A 158 -19.86 2.99 -13.72
N ASP A 159 -20.87 2.99 -14.59
CA ASP A 159 -20.97 2.02 -15.68
C ASP A 159 -19.94 2.26 -16.78
N ASN A 160 -19.71 3.53 -17.13
CA ASN A 160 -18.96 3.87 -18.35
C ASN A 160 -17.50 4.26 -18.08
N ALA A 161 -17.11 4.55 -16.83
CA ALA A 161 -15.73 4.89 -16.48
C ALA A 161 -15.17 4.02 -15.35
N LEU A 162 -15.85 3.95 -14.21
CA LEU A 162 -15.33 3.23 -13.03
C LEU A 162 -15.19 1.72 -13.29
N ILE A 163 -16.26 1.04 -13.68
CA ILE A 163 -16.23 -0.42 -13.93
C ILE A 163 -15.18 -0.79 -15.00
N PRO A 164 -15.03 -0.06 -16.11
CA PRO A 164 -13.90 -0.27 -17.03
C PRO A 164 -12.52 -0.19 -16.37
N MET A 165 -12.26 0.77 -15.48
CA MET A 165 -11.02 0.84 -14.71
C MET A 165 -10.85 -0.40 -13.81
N LEU A 166 -11.89 -0.76 -13.04
CA LEU A 166 -11.84 -1.91 -12.13
C LEU A 166 -11.54 -3.21 -12.88
N ASN A 167 -12.18 -3.43 -14.03
CA ASN A 167 -11.93 -4.60 -14.87
C ASN A 167 -10.51 -4.63 -15.45
N ARG A 168 -9.94 -3.46 -15.80
CA ARG A 168 -8.57 -3.37 -16.32
C ARG A 168 -7.54 -3.71 -15.25
N PHE A 169 -7.76 -3.23 -14.02
CA PHE A 169 -6.76 -3.25 -12.95
C PHE A 169 -7.08 -4.23 -11.81
N THR A 170 -8.00 -5.18 -11.99
CA THR A 170 -8.42 -6.13 -10.94
C THR A 170 -7.23 -6.85 -10.28
N ASN A 171 -6.21 -7.19 -11.07
CA ASN A 171 -5.03 -7.92 -10.58
C ASN A 171 -3.79 -7.04 -10.42
N ALA A 172 -3.91 -5.72 -10.60
CA ALA A 172 -2.77 -4.80 -10.53
C ALA A 172 -2.04 -4.97 -9.19
N PRO A 173 -0.73 -5.29 -9.21
CA PRO A 173 -0.02 -5.79 -8.06
C PRO A 173 0.18 -4.77 -6.96
N ASN A 174 0.43 -3.54 -7.38
CA ASN A 174 0.76 -2.42 -6.55
C ASN A 174 -0.40 -1.40 -6.42
N LEU A 175 -1.60 -1.70 -6.92
CA LEU A 175 -2.77 -0.85 -6.73
C LEU A 175 -3.30 -1.02 -5.31
N PHE A 176 -2.90 -0.08 -4.43
CA PHE A 176 -3.14 -0.12 -2.99
C PHE A 176 -4.62 0.02 -2.67
N ALA A 177 -5.24 1.09 -3.18
CA ALA A 177 -6.63 1.42 -2.95
C ALA A 177 -7.11 2.42 -4.02
N TRP A 178 -8.42 2.49 -4.21
CA TRP A 178 -9.06 3.61 -4.90
C TRP A 178 -9.51 4.64 -3.88
N GLU A 179 -9.10 5.89 -4.08
CA GLU A 179 -9.66 7.01 -3.34
C GLU A 179 -10.78 7.67 -4.14
N ILE A 180 -11.97 7.76 -3.55
CA ILE A 180 -13.17 8.25 -4.24
C ILE A 180 -13.05 9.73 -4.59
N SER A 181 -12.62 10.54 -3.63
CA SER A 181 -12.51 11.98 -3.80
C SER A 181 -11.56 12.60 -2.80
N ASN A 182 -10.80 13.57 -3.26
CA ASN A 182 -10.06 14.51 -2.45
C ASN A 182 -11.00 15.59 -1.88
N GLU A 183 -11.04 15.71 -0.56
CA GLU A 183 -11.67 16.77 0.23
C GLU A 183 -13.11 17.16 -0.18
N PRO A 184 -14.02 16.19 -0.35
CA PRO A 184 -15.38 16.44 -0.83
C PRO A 184 -16.20 17.42 0.04
N GLU A 185 -15.79 17.64 1.29
CA GLU A 185 -16.44 18.60 2.20
C GLU A 185 -16.38 20.03 1.67
N TRP A 186 -15.36 20.40 0.89
CA TRP A 186 -15.28 21.74 0.31
C TRP A 186 -16.34 22.01 -0.75
N SER A 187 -16.81 20.99 -1.47
CA SER A 187 -17.96 21.14 -2.37
C SER A 187 -19.25 21.49 -1.61
N VAL A 188 -19.37 21.05 -0.35
CA VAL A 188 -20.48 21.39 0.55
C VAL A 188 -20.31 22.80 1.12
N ASP A 189 -19.13 23.13 1.64
CA ASP A 189 -18.85 24.45 2.24
C ASP A 189 -18.93 25.59 1.20
N ASN A 190 -18.58 25.30 -0.06
CA ASN A 190 -18.78 26.23 -1.18
C ASN A 190 -20.25 26.36 -1.64
N GLY A 191 -21.14 25.51 -1.12
CA GLY A 191 -22.57 25.54 -1.41
C GLY A 191 -22.95 24.97 -2.77
N HIS A 192 -22.09 24.14 -3.37
CA HIS A 192 -22.36 23.52 -4.67
C HIS A 192 -23.24 22.27 -4.54
N VAL A 193 -23.05 21.50 -3.45
CA VAL A 193 -23.81 20.28 -3.13
C VAL A 193 -24.14 20.24 -1.64
N THR A 194 -25.08 19.39 -1.25
CA THR A 194 -25.38 19.11 0.16
C THR A 194 -24.55 17.95 0.68
N GLN A 195 -24.41 17.86 2.01
CA GLN A 195 -23.78 16.73 2.68
C GLN A 195 -24.39 15.38 2.25
N LEU A 196 -25.72 15.28 2.15
CA LEU A 196 -26.39 14.03 1.81
C LEU A 196 -26.13 13.61 0.35
N GLU A 197 -26.07 14.58 -0.57
CA GLU A 197 -25.77 14.31 -1.99
C GLU A 197 -24.35 13.78 -2.17
N ILE A 198 -23.35 14.41 -1.54
CA ILE A 198 -21.97 13.95 -1.65
C ILE A 198 -21.74 12.61 -0.93
N GLN A 199 -22.41 12.38 0.20
CA GLN A 199 -22.41 11.07 0.86
C GLN A 199 -23.03 9.97 -0.02
N ARG A 200 -24.14 10.25 -0.72
CA ARG A 200 -24.75 9.30 -1.68
C ARG A 200 -23.78 8.99 -2.80
N PHE A 201 -23.19 10.01 -3.43
CA PHE A 201 -22.22 9.85 -4.52
C PHE A 201 -21.05 8.95 -4.10
N CYS A 202 -20.43 9.23 -2.94
CA CYS A 202 -19.34 8.40 -2.44
C CYS A 202 -19.81 6.98 -2.06
N ALA A 203 -20.98 6.83 -1.45
CA ALA A 203 -21.53 5.52 -1.09
C ALA A 203 -21.81 4.63 -2.32
N MET A 204 -22.29 5.21 -3.42
CA MET A 204 -22.51 4.50 -4.68
C MET A 204 -21.20 4.03 -5.31
N ILE A 205 -20.16 4.89 -5.32
CA ILE A 205 -18.84 4.53 -5.85
C ILE A 205 -18.20 3.44 -5.00
N ALA A 206 -18.21 3.58 -3.67
CA ALA A 206 -17.68 2.56 -2.76
C ALA A 206 -18.35 1.19 -2.98
N ALA A 207 -19.69 1.17 -3.05
CA ALA A 207 -20.43 -0.04 -3.32
C ALA A 207 -20.07 -0.64 -4.69
N ALA A 208 -19.97 0.19 -5.73
CA ALA A 208 -19.62 -0.28 -7.07
C ALA A 208 -18.22 -0.90 -7.12
N ILE A 209 -17.24 -0.36 -6.38
CA ILE A 209 -15.89 -0.95 -6.30
C ILE A 209 -15.97 -2.33 -5.66
N HIS A 210 -16.53 -2.44 -4.45
CA HIS A 210 -16.65 -3.71 -3.74
C HIS A 210 -17.55 -4.75 -4.42
N GLU A 211 -18.47 -4.33 -5.29
CA GLU A 211 -19.31 -5.23 -6.08
C GLU A 211 -18.58 -5.80 -7.31
N ASN A 212 -17.49 -5.16 -7.75
CA ASN A 212 -16.80 -5.49 -9.01
C ASN A 212 -15.30 -5.79 -8.84
N SER A 213 -14.70 -5.57 -7.67
CA SER A 213 -13.32 -5.94 -7.35
C SER A 213 -13.11 -6.20 -5.86
N ASP A 214 -11.97 -6.82 -5.53
CA ASP A 214 -11.50 -7.01 -4.14
C ASP A 214 -10.58 -5.87 -3.67
N GLN A 215 -10.58 -4.74 -4.38
CA GLN A 215 -9.68 -3.61 -4.09
C GLN A 215 -10.22 -2.74 -2.97
N MET A 216 -9.30 -2.22 -2.14
CA MET A 216 -9.66 -1.33 -1.04
C MET A 216 -10.17 0.02 -1.55
N VAL A 217 -11.05 0.64 -0.76
CA VAL A 217 -11.65 1.95 -1.01
C VAL A 217 -11.40 2.89 0.17
N THR A 218 -11.04 4.14 -0.14
CA THR A 218 -10.93 5.22 0.85
C THR A 218 -11.47 6.55 0.30
N LEU A 219 -11.43 7.59 1.13
CA LEU A 219 -11.81 8.96 0.80
C LEU A 219 -10.95 9.93 1.63
N GLY A 220 -10.23 10.83 0.97
CA GLY A 220 -9.36 11.81 1.62
C GLY A 220 -10.17 12.98 2.17
N SER A 221 -10.60 12.88 3.44
CA SER A 221 -11.36 13.95 4.08
C SER A 221 -10.46 15.11 4.48
N ALA A 222 -10.94 16.33 4.27
CA ALA A 222 -10.16 17.56 4.54
C ALA A 222 -9.65 17.70 5.99
N ALA A 223 -10.28 17.01 6.96
CA ALA A 223 -9.79 16.95 8.34
C ALA A 223 -10.49 15.86 9.15
N LEU A 224 -9.90 15.51 10.31
CA LEU A 224 -10.56 14.73 11.37
C LEU A 224 -11.92 15.31 11.82
N LYS A 225 -12.16 16.60 11.54
CA LYS A 225 -13.42 17.31 11.80
C LYS A 225 -14.66 16.55 11.32
N TRP A 226 -14.58 15.89 10.16
CA TRP A 226 -15.70 15.18 9.53
C TRP A 226 -15.56 13.65 9.54
N ASN A 227 -14.60 13.13 10.31
CA ASN A 227 -14.30 11.71 10.39
C ASN A 227 -14.65 11.07 11.74
N SER A 228 -15.15 11.81 12.73
CA SER A 228 -15.42 11.26 14.06
C SER A 228 -16.65 11.90 14.72
N ASP A 229 -17.42 11.09 15.46
CA ASP A 229 -18.51 11.57 16.32
C ASP A 229 -18.00 12.06 17.70
N VAL A 230 -16.69 11.98 17.95
CA VAL A 230 -16.06 12.39 19.20
C VAL A 230 -15.61 13.85 19.11
N SER A 231 -16.19 14.71 19.95
CA SER A 231 -15.77 16.10 20.12
C SER A 231 -14.25 16.20 20.31
N PRO A 232 -13.55 17.13 19.63
CA PRO A 232 -14.11 18.28 18.93
C PRO A 232 -14.57 18.04 17.49
N ALA A 233 -14.41 16.84 16.92
CA ALA A 233 -14.95 16.54 15.60
C ALA A 233 -16.49 16.75 15.60
N GLU A 234 -17.02 17.13 14.44
CA GLU A 234 -18.42 17.54 14.30
C GLU A 234 -19.33 16.33 14.09
N ALA A 235 -18.91 15.38 13.26
CA ALA A 235 -19.58 14.10 13.00
C ALA A 235 -18.66 13.20 12.16
N ASN A 236 -18.93 11.90 12.13
CA ASN A 236 -18.33 11.00 11.14
C ASN A 236 -19.22 10.90 9.89
N TRP A 237 -18.90 11.68 8.86
CA TRP A 237 -19.63 11.70 7.59
C TRP A 237 -19.40 10.43 6.76
N TRP A 238 -18.33 9.71 7.04
CA TRP A 238 -17.79 8.67 6.16
C TRP A 238 -17.82 7.27 6.78
N SER A 239 -18.45 7.12 7.96
CA SER A 239 -18.73 5.82 8.57
C SER A 239 -19.63 4.97 7.69
N ASP A 240 -19.58 3.66 7.87
CA ASP A 240 -20.50 2.70 7.22
C ASP A 240 -21.95 3.11 7.42
N ALA A 241 -22.31 3.47 8.65
CA ALA A 241 -23.68 3.89 8.96
C ALA A 241 -24.09 5.16 8.18
N ALA A 242 -23.18 6.11 7.98
CA ALA A 242 -23.45 7.33 7.24
C ALA A 242 -23.60 7.07 5.73
N LEU A 243 -22.68 6.30 5.14
CA LEU A 243 -22.71 5.94 3.72
C LEU A 243 -23.92 5.06 3.38
N GLN A 244 -24.16 4.01 4.18
CA GLN A 244 -25.27 3.08 3.97
C GLN A 244 -26.65 3.71 4.21
N ALA A 245 -26.71 4.80 4.97
CA ALA A 245 -27.93 5.58 5.12
C ALA A 245 -28.29 6.38 3.85
N GLN A 246 -27.30 6.74 3.03
CA GLN A 246 -27.51 7.45 1.76
C GLN A 246 -27.64 6.52 0.55
N TYR A 247 -27.03 5.33 0.60
CA TYR A 247 -27.19 4.29 -0.41
C TYR A 247 -27.31 2.92 0.24
N ALA A 248 -28.46 2.26 0.06
CA ALA A 248 -28.82 1.03 0.78
C ALA A 248 -28.09 -0.23 0.26
N SER A 249 -26.77 -0.25 0.32
CA SER A 249 -25.91 -1.41 0.01
C SER A 249 -24.95 -1.67 1.18
N THR A 250 -24.83 -2.93 1.61
CA THR A 250 -23.83 -3.30 2.64
C THR A 250 -22.40 -3.18 2.15
N ASN A 251 -22.21 -3.04 0.84
CA ASN A 251 -20.91 -2.83 0.21
C ASN A 251 -20.51 -1.34 0.17
N ALA A 252 -21.38 -0.42 0.61
CA ALA A 252 -21.05 0.99 0.75
C ALA A 252 -20.28 1.24 2.06
N TYR A 253 -18.97 0.98 2.04
CA TYR A 253 -18.06 1.25 3.15
C TYR A 253 -16.69 1.69 2.63
N LEU A 254 -15.85 2.24 3.50
CA LEU A 254 -14.42 2.47 3.25
C LEU A 254 -13.60 1.40 3.99
N ASP A 255 -12.52 0.86 3.43
CA ASP A 255 -11.68 -0.12 4.12
C ASP A 255 -10.80 0.52 5.20
N PHE A 256 -10.40 1.77 4.97
CA PHE A 256 -9.68 2.59 5.93
C PHE A 256 -10.10 4.06 5.77
N TYR A 257 -10.03 4.81 6.87
CA TYR A 257 -10.27 6.25 6.84
C TYR A 257 -9.01 6.98 6.40
N GLN A 258 -9.18 8.08 5.67
CA GLN A 258 -8.10 8.98 5.31
C GLN A 258 -8.47 10.40 5.74
N VAL A 259 -7.55 11.07 6.44
CA VAL A 259 -7.73 12.43 6.94
C VAL A 259 -6.55 13.30 6.54
N HIS A 260 -6.82 14.55 6.18
CA HIS A 260 -5.79 15.52 5.87
C HIS A 260 -5.48 16.40 7.07
N TYR A 261 -4.29 16.96 7.07
CA TYR A 261 -3.85 17.94 8.04
C TYR A 261 -3.19 19.11 7.35
N TYR A 262 -3.63 20.32 7.72
CA TYR A 262 -2.89 21.55 7.53
C TYR A 262 -2.99 22.36 8.83
N ASP A 263 -2.17 23.40 9.00
CA ASP A 263 -2.04 24.12 10.28
C ASP A 263 -3.36 24.71 10.83
N TRP A 264 -4.36 24.95 9.98
CA TRP A 264 -5.70 25.37 10.44
C TRP A 264 -6.42 24.30 11.27
N CYS A 265 -6.08 23.02 11.09
CA CYS A 265 -6.57 21.91 11.90
C CYS A 265 -6.07 22.01 13.34
N TYR A 266 -4.95 22.69 13.60
CA TYR A 266 -4.43 22.83 14.95
C TYR A 266 -5.22 23.89 15.77
N PRO A 267 -5.49 23.65 17.07
CA PRO A 267 -5.22 22.42 17.81
C PRO A 267 -6.40 21.46 17.79
N TRP A 268 -7.46 21.66 17.02
CA TRP A 268 -8.73 20.95 17.23
C TRP A 268 -8.87 19.64 16.47
N TYR A 269 -8.21 19.47 15.33
CA TYR A 269 -8.37 18.32 14.44
C TYR A 269 -7.01 17.76 14.01
N SER A 270 -5.98 17.98 14.81
CA SER A 270 -4.62 17.55 14.47
C SER A 270 -4.43 16.05 14.76
N PRO A 271 -3.98 15.26 13.77
CA PRO A 271 -3.55 13.88 13.99
C PRO A 271 -2.23 13.79 14.76
N PHE A 272 -1.49 14.88 14.88
CA PHE A 272 -0.15 14.92 15.51
C PHE A 272 -0.19 15.37 16.98
N ASP A 273 -1.38 15.64 17.54
CA ASP A 273 -1.54 15.89 18.96
C ASP A 273 -1.51 14.57 19.74
N LEU A 274 -0.42 14.35 20.47
CA LEU A 274 -0.19 13.12 21.25
C LEU A 274 -1.22 12.88 22.37
N SER A 275 -2.06 13.86 22.69
CA SER A 275 -3.17 13.67 23.64
C SER A 275 -4.42 13.05 23.00
N ARG A 276 -4.48 12.95 21.66
CA ARG A 276 -5.63 12.46 20.89
C ARG A 276 -5.20 11.46 19.82
N PRO A 277 -4.75 10.25 20.25
CA PRO A 277 -4.41 9.16 19.33
C PRO A 277 -5.65 8.68 18.56
N VAL A 278 -5.49 7.81 17.56
CA VAL A 278 -6.61 7.22 16.78
C VAL A 278 -7.72 6.68 17.69
N SER A 279 -7.36 5.97 18.76
CA SER A 279 -8.31 5.43 19.75
C SER A 279 -9.16 6.48 20.47
N TYR A 280 -8.71 7.74 20.57
CA TYR A 280 -9.49 8.84 21.11
C TYR A 280 -10.69 9.17 20.21
N TRP A 281 -10.49 9.11 18.90
CA TRP A 281 -11.50 9.47 17.90
C TRP A 281 -12.58 8.39 17.72
N GLY A 282 -12.46 7.24 18.38
CA GLY A 282 -13.47 6.18 18.34
C GLY A 282 -13.66 5.58 16.94
N LEU A 283 -12.62 5.63 16.12
CA LEU A 283 -12.62 5.08 14.76
C LEU A 283 -12.42 3.57 14.81
N ASP A 284 -13.10 2.87 13.90
CA ASP A 284 -13.21 1.41 13.88
C ASP A 284 -12.40 0.75 12.76
N LYS A 285 -11.59 1.53 12.06
CA LYS A 285 -10.75 1.12 10.93
C LYS A 285 -9.40 1.84 11.00
N PRO A 286 -8.36 1.31 10.31
CA PRO A 286 -7.11 2.02 10.14
C PRO A 286 -7.31 3.44 9.64
N VAL A 287 -6.45 4.36 10.08
CA VAL A 287 -6.54 5.78 9.73
C VAL A 287 -5.23 6.25 9.13
N LEU A 288 -5.27 6.65 7.87
CA LEU A 288 -4.14 7.22 7.14
C LEU A 288 -4.17 8.75 7.22
N VAL A 289 -3.03 9.39 7.49
CA VAL A 289 -2.88 10.83 7.26
C VAL A 289 -2.55 11.03 5.78
N GLY A 290 -3.56 11.29 4.96
CA GLY A 290 -3.50 11.27 3.49
C GLY A 290 -2.88 12.50 2.84
N GLU A 291 -2.87 13.61 3.56
CA GLU A 291 -2.12 14.81 3.21
C GLU A 291 -1.59 15.47 4.47
N SER A 292 -0.33 15.90 4.40
CA SER A 292 0.28 16.74 5.42
C SER A 292 1.36 17.64 4.80
N PRO A 293 1.46 18.93 5.17
CA PRO A 293 2.41 19.83 4.54
C PRO A 293 3.85 19.44 4.84
N ALA A 294 4.66 19.35 3.79
CA ALA A 294 6.13 19.30 3.89
C ALA A 294 6.74 20.67 4.23
N ASP A 295 6.09 21.42 5.14
CA ASP A 295 6.52 22.77 5.53
C ASP A 295 7.41 22.71 6.79
N PRO A 296 8.72 23.01 6.68
CA PRO A 296 9.59 23.05 7.85
C PRO A 296 9.27 24.21 8.82
N ALA A 297 8.45 25.18 8.39
CA ALA A 297 7.96 26.28 9.23
C ALA A 297 6.56 26.02 9.81
N GLY A 298 5.93 24.89 9.49
CA GLY A 298 4.64 24.48 10.03
C GLY A 298 4.66 24.23 11.54
N ILE A 299 3.49 24.02 12.14
CA ILE A 299 3.36 23.79 13.59
C ILE A 299 4.12 22.54 14.04
N TYR A 300 4.14 21.51 13.21
CA TYR A 300 4.89 20.28 13.42
C TYR A 300 5.94 20.16 12.31
N SER A 301 7.19 19.90 12.70
CA SER A 301 8.25 19.61 11.73
C SER A 301 7.97 18.28 11.02
N ILE A 302 8.51 18.07 9.82
CA ILE A 302 8.43 16.79 9.08
C ILE A 302 8.72 15.57 9.98
N PRO A 303 9.83 15.51 10.75
CA PRO A 303 10.09 14.36 11.63
C PRO A 303 9.06 14.24 12.76
N ASP A 304 8.54 15.35 13.30
CA ASP A 304 7.46 15.28 14.30
C ASP A 304 6.17 14.74 13.68
N GLN A 305 5.83 15.10 12.45
CA GLN A 305 4.66 14.59 11.76
C GLN A 305 4.75 13.07 11.57
N ILE A 306 5.91 12.56 11.12
CA ILE A 306 6.16 11.11 10.99
C ILE A 306 6.05 10.42 12.35
N GLN A 307 6.83 10.88 13.33
CA GLN A 307 6.91 10.23 14.64
C GLN A 307 5.59 10.30 15.40
N ASN A 308 4.87 11.42 15.33
CA ASN A 308 3.59 11.57 16.00
C ASN A 308 2.50 10.76 15.30
N SER A 309 2.50 10.66 13.97
CA SER A 309 1.58 9.78 13.23
C SER A 309 1.72 8.34 13.71
N TYR A 310 2.95 7.83 13.69
CA TYR A 310 3.26 6.49 14.18
C TYR A 310 2.77 6.38 15.63
N SER A 311 3.31 7.18 16.55
CA SER A 311 3.03 7.10 18.00
C SER A 311 1.55 7.25 18.37
N ASN A 312 0.75 7.96 17.57
CA ASN A 312 -0.69 8.13 17.80
C ASN A 312 -1.55 6.98 17.24
N GLY A 313 -0.96 5.98 16.61
CA GLY A 313 -1.69 4.85 16.05
C GLY A 313 -2.21 5.08 14.64
N TYR A 314 -1.77 6.12 13.92
CA TYR A 314 -2.13 6.27 12.51
C TYR A 314 -1.37 5.23 11.66
N ALA A 315 -2.01 4.79 10.59
CA ALA A 315 -1.49 3.76 9.69
C ALA A 315 -0.49 4.28 8.65
N GLY A 316 -0.16 5.57 8.70
CA GLY A 316 0.80 6.20 7.81
C GLY A 316 0.65 7.71 7.74
N VAL A 317 1.58 8.32 7.00
CA VAL A 317 1.52 9.73 6.61
C VAL A 317 1.94 9.87 5.15
N MET A 318 1.23 10.74 4.42
CA MET A 318 1.54 11.07 3.03
C MET A 318 1.79 12.56 2.89
N PHE A 319 3.02 12.94 2.55
CA PHE A 319 3.39 14.36 2.48
C PHE A 319 2.93 15.04 1.19
N TRP A 320 2.39 16.24 1.33
CA TRP A 320 2.12 17.18 0.24
C TRP A 320 3.31 18.13 0.07
N SER A 321 3.98 18.21 -1.08
CA SER A 321 3.85 17.37 -2.28
C SER A 321 5.16 17.35 -3.12
N TYR A 322 5.27 16.44 -4.09
CA TYR A 322 6.45 16.35 -4.97
C TYR A 322 6.55 17.50 -6.01
N ASN A 323 5.41 17.91 -6.60
CA ASN A 323 5.39 18.80 -7.78
C ASN A 323 4.35 19.93 -7.68
N SER A 324 4.02 20.34 -6.46
CA SER A 324 3.16 21.50 -6.18
C SER A 324 3.77 22.28 -5.01
N ASP A 325 2.92 22.86 -4.15
CA ASP A 325 3.35 23.53 -2.92
C ASP A 325 4.28 22.61 -2.09
N TYR A 326 5.31 23.24 -1.50
CA TYR A 326 6.37 22.61 -0.71
C TYR A 326 7.35 21.72 -1.48
N SER A 327 7.27 21.65 -2.81
CA SER A 327 8.21 20.88 -3.65
C SER A 327 9.68 21.28 -3.46
N GLU A 328 9.97 22.51 -3.04
CA GLU A 328 11.33 22.95 -2.68
C GLU A 328 11.92 22.20 -1.48
N TYR A 329 11.08 21.58 -0.64
CA TYR A 329 11.46 20.80 0.53
C TYR A 329 11.49 19.30 0.26
N TRP A 330 11.34 18.88 -1.00
CA TRP A 330 11.43 17.48 -1.40
C TRP A 330 12.68 16.78 -0.85
N PRO A 331 13.92 17.32 -0.97
CA PRO A 331 15.11 16.63 -0.43
C PRO A 331 15.11 16.46 1.08
N THR A 332 14.43 17.34 1.82
CA THR A 332 14.30 17.21 3.27
C THR A 332 13.24 16.16 3.61
N THR A 333 12.10 16.19 2.93
CA THR A 333 11.01 15.23 3.10
C THR A 333 11.49 13.81 2.85
N THR A 334 12.13 13.56 1.71
CA THR A 334 12.64 12.22 1.36
C THR A 334 13.70 11.73 2.34
N ASN A 335 14.61 12.60 2.79
CA ASN A 335 15.59 12.23 3.80
C ASN A 335 14.94 11.75 5.10
N GLU A 336 13.90 12.42 5.59
CA GLU A 336 13.20 12.00 6.82
C GLU A 336 12.40 10.69 6.62
N LEU A 337 11.77 10.51 5.46
CA LEU A 337 11.09 9.26 5.10
C LEU A 337 12.08 8.09 5.00
N SER A 338 13.28 8.31 4.46
CA SER A 338 14.36 7.32 4.40
C SER A 338 14.87 6.94 5.79
N LEU A 339 15.08 7.93 6.67
CA LEU A 339 15.49 7.69 8.05
C LEU A 339 14.46 6.86 8.82
N PHE A 340 13.17 7.09 8.57
CA PHE A 340 12.10 6.30 9.19
C PHE A 340 12.03 4.89 8.59
N ARG A 341 12.17 4.74 7.27
CA ARG A 341 12.29 3.45 6.60
C ARG A 341 13.46 2.62 7.12
N ASP A 342 14.64 3.21 7.29
CA ASP A 342 15.81 2.52 7.81
C ASP A 342 15.63 2.05 9.27
N ALA A 343 14.76 2.71 10.02
CA ALA A 343 14.42 2.31 11.38
C ALA A 343 13.34 1.20 11.43
N TYR A 344 12.49 1.09 10.40
CA TYR A 344 11.31 0.19 10.34
C TYR A 344 11.12 -0.49 8.97
N PRO A 345 12.15 -1.14 8.39
CA PRO A 345 12.05 -1.70 7.04
C PRO A 345 10.95 -2.78 6.94
N GLU A 346 10.69 -3.53 8.01
CA GLU A 346 9.66 -4.57 8.04
C GLU A 346 8.24 -4.03 7.86
N LEU A 347 7.98 -2.79 8.29
CA LEU A 347 6.69 -2.11 8.15
C LEU A 347 6.53 -1.39 6.81
N ILE A 348 7.65 -1.07 6.15
CA ILE A 348 7.66 -0.14 5.02
C ILE A 348 7.96 -0.84 3.70
N ASP A 349 8.99 -1.68 3.65
CA ASP A 349 9.50 -2.22 2.39
C ASP A 349 8.44 -3.08 1.70
N TYR A 350 8.01 -2.68 0.50
CA TYR A 350 7.07 -3.40 -0.35
C TYR A 350 7.84 -4.03 -1.51
N PRO A 351 8.21 -5.32 -1.47
CA PRO A 351 8.76 -5.98 -2.64
C PRO A 351 7.62 -6.19 -3.67
N ALA A 352 7.68 -5.51 -4.82
CA ALA A 352 6.74 -5.75 -5.91
C ALA A 352 6.85 -7.20 -6.42
N ASP A 353 5.73 -7.77 -6.86
CA ASP A 353 5.54 -9.15 -7.34
C ASP A 353 4.43 -9.14 -8.40
N ARG A 354 4.83 -9.07 -9.68
CA ARG A 354 4.00 -8.71 -10.83
C ARG A 354 3.04 -9.79 -11.22
N ASP A 355 3.51 -11.02 -11.23
CA ASP A 355 2.71 -12.18 -11.57
C ASP A 355 2.06 -12.85 -10.34
N GLY A 356 2.41 -12.39 -9.13
CA GLY A 356 1.83 -12.84 -7.87
C GLY A 356 2.27 -14.25 -7.50
N ASP A 357 3.44 -14.69 -7.97
CA ASP A 357 3.94 -16.04 -7.78
C ASP A 357 4.67 -16.24 -6.42
N GLY A 358 4.87 -15.15 -5.67
CA GLY A 358 5.53 -15.11 -4.38
C GLY A 358 7.04 -14.82 -4.46
N MET A 359 7.56 -14.50 -5.64
CA MET A 359 8.92 -14.01 -5.86
C MET A 359 8.88 -12.51 -6.20
N PRO A 360 9.76 -11.69 -5.59
CA PRO A 360 9.81 -10.27 -5.93
C PRO A 360 10.34 -10.02 -7.35
N ASP A 361 9.76 -9.05 -8.05
CA ASP A 361 10.17 -8.60 -9.38
C ASP A 361 11.66 -8.29 -9.46
N THR A 362 12.20 -7.66 -8.42
CA THR A 362 13.62 -7.30 -8.36
C THR A 362 14.53 -8.53 -8.34
N TRP A 363 14.09 -9.61 -7.69
CA TRP A 363 14.80 -10.88 -7.68
C TRP A 363 14.66 -11.57 -9.03
N GLU A 364 13.46 -11.62 -9.59
CA GLU A 364 13.23 -12.24 -10.90
C GLU A 364 13.95 -11.51 -12.03
N TYR A 365 13.98 -10.19 -12.03
CA TYR A 365 14.71 -9.40 -13.01
C TYR A 365 16.22 -9.67 -12.93
N LEU A 366 16.75 -9.85 -11.72
CA LEU A 366 18.17 -10.16 -11.51
C LEU A 366 18.56 -11.52 -12.13
N PHE A 367 17.69 -12.53 -12.03
CA PHE A 367 18.01 -13.89 -12.46
C PHE A 367 17.48 -14.25 -13.85
N PHE A 368 16.28 -13.79 -14.20
CA PHE A 368 15.61 -14.15 -15.46
C PHE A 368 15.55 -12.99 -16.46
N GLY A 369 15.77 -11.75 -16.01
CA GLY A 369 15.71 -10.54 -16.85
C GLY A 369 14.30 -10.06 -17.20
N ASN A 370 13.27 -10.68 -16.61
CA ASN A 370 11.86 -10.36 -16.79
C ASN A 370 11.05 -10.96 -15.61
N PRO A 371 10.26 -10.17 -14.85
CA PRO A 371 9.46 -10.62 -13.69
C PRO A 371 8.17 -11.38 -14.08
N MET A 372 8.19 -12.05 -15.23
CA MET A 372 7.10 -12.87 -15.76
C MET A 372 7.67 -14.14 -16.42
N ALA A 373 8.95 -14.42 -16.19
CA ALA A 373 9.70 -15.45 -16.91
C ALA A 373 9.59 -16.80 -16.23
N SER A 374 9.63 -16.81 -14.90
CA SER A 374 9.17 -17.93 -14.08
C SER A 374 7.69 -17.72 -13.73
N ASP A 375 7.03 -18.75 -13.22
CA ASP A 375 5.63 -18.68 -12.74
C ASP A 375 5.50 -19.18 -11.29
N GLY A 376 6.63 -19.25 -10.58
CA GLY A 376 6.78 -19.74 -9.21
C GLY A 376 6.22 -21.14 -8.95
N SER A 377 5.84 -21.87 -10.01
CA SER A 377 5.00 -23.04 -9.88
C SER A 377 5.76 -24.25 -9.35
N ALA A 378 5.03 -25.31 -9.03
CA ALA A 378 5.62 -26.57 -8.58
C ALA A 378 6.52 -27.27 -9.63
N VAL A 379 6.55 -26.77 -10.88
CA VAL A 379 7.36 -27.27 -11.99
C VAL A 379 8.35 -26.24 -12.55
N ALA A 380 8.30 -25.00 -12.07
CA ALA A 380 9.30 -23.98 -12.37
C ALA A 380 10.64 -24.38 -11.73
N ASP A 381 11.64 -24.60 -12.58
CA ASP A 381 13.00 -25.07 -12.27
C ASP A 381 13.89 -24.62 -13.43
N TRP A 382 14.29 -23.34 -13.40
CA TRP A 382 14.85 -22.63 -14.54
C TRP A 382 16.16 -23.25 -15.03
N ASP A 383 17.03 -23.69 -14.12
CA ASP A 383 18.32 -24.32 -14.46
C ASP A 383 18.29 -25.86 -14.52
N GLY A 384 17.17 -26.47 -14.13
CA GLY A 384 16.89 -27.90 -14.26
C GLY A 384 17.60 -28.76 -13.23
N ASP A 385 17.94 -28.22 -12.05
CA ASP A 385 18.64 -28.93 -10.99
C ASP A 385 17.71 -29.67 -10.01
N GLY A 386 16.41 -29.45 -10.12
CA GLY A 386 15.36 -30.06 -9.32
C GLY A 386 14.97 -29.27 -8.07
N ALA A 387 15.64 -28.15 -7.78
CA ALA A 387 15.09 -27.09 -6.94
C ALA A 387 14.02 -26.32 -7.75
N ARG A 388 13.07 -25.71 -7.04
CA ARG A 388 12.04 -24.89 -7.69
C ARG A 388 12.40 -23.44 -7.52
N ASP A 389 12.15 -22.61 -8.52
CA ASP A 389 12.53 -21.19 -8.50
C ASP A 389 12.04 -20.47 -7.21
N LEU A 390 10.77 -20.68 -6.81
CA LEU A 390 10.23 -20.13 -5.57
C LEU A 390 10.97 -20.62 -4.31
N TYR A 391 11.40 -21.89 -4.29
CA TYR A 391 12.16 -22.43 -3.16
C TYR A 391 13.60 -21.93 -3.15
N GLU A 392 14.15 -21.64 -4.31
CA GLU A 392 15.46 -21.02 -4.44
C GLU A 392 15.45 -19.58 -3.95
N TYR A 393 14.42 -18.81 -4.29
CA TYR A 393 14.19 -17.48 -3.70
C TYR A 393 14.16 -17.54 -2.16
N ILE A 394 13.35 -18.43 -1.61
CA ILE A 394 13.23 -18.63 -0.15
C ILE A 394 14.56 -19.07 0.47
N ALA A 395 15.27 -19.99 -0.17
CA ALA A 395 16.53 -20.53 0.32
C ALA A 395 17.71 -19.56 0.14
N GLY A 396 17.59 -18.59 -0.77
CA GLY A 396 18.66 -17.69 -1.19
C GLY A 396 19.70 -18.34 -2.08
N THR A 397 19.28 -19.26 -2.96
CA THR A 397 20.13 -19.85 -4.01
C THR A 397 20.00 -19.10 -5.34
N ASP A 398 20.76 -19.55 -6.35
CA ASP A 398 20.86 -18.89 -7.65
C ASP A 398 20.18 -19.79 -8.69
N PRO A 399 18.96 -19.45 -9.14
CA PRO A 399 18.13 -20.30 -10.01
C PRO A 399 18.64 -20.38 -11.46
N THR A 400 19.76 -19.73 -11.76
CA THR A 400 20.42 -19.78 -13.07
C THR A 400 21.66 -20.67 -13.07
N ASN A 401 21.97 -21.26 -11.92
CA ASN A 401 23.20 -21.99 -11.67
C ASN A 401 22.91 -23.30 -10.95
N ASN A 402 22.79 -24.38 -11.73
CA ASN A 402 22.45 -25.73 -11.27
C ASN A 402 23.37 -26.38 -10.22
N SER A 403 24.44 -25.68 -9.83
CA SER A 403 25.33 -26.07 -8.73
C SER A 403 24.99 -25.36 -7.41
N SER A 404 24.05 -24.41 -7.44
CA SER A 404 23.58 -23.59 -6.34
C SER A 404 22.33 -24.21 -5.71
N VAL A 405 22.47 -25.40 -5.12
CA VAL A 405 21.33 -26.07 -4.47
C VAL A 405 21.41 -25.95 -2.96
N PHE A 406 20.30 -25.60 -2.31
CA PHE A 406 20.21 -25.67 -0.87
C PHE A 406 20.15 -27.12 -0.37
N VAL A 407 21.22 -27.56 0.31
CA VAL A 407 21.33 -28.94 0.82
C VAL A 407 21.65 -28.96 2.31
N MET A 408 20.80 -29.67 3.06
CA MET A 408 21.10 -30.08 4.44
C MET A 408 21.88 -31.40 4.44
N ASN A 409 23.00 -31.42 5.16
CA ASN A 409 23.90 -32.56 5.27
C ASN A 409 23.83 -33.19 6.65
N TYR A 410 23.88 -34.52 6.70
CA TYR A 410 24.16 -35.25 7.93
C TYR A 410 25.67 -35.33 8.13
N VAL A 411 26.19 -34.76 9.22
CA VAL A 411 27.62 -34.69 9.51
C VAL A 411 28.10 -36.00 10.15
N GLY A 412 27.32 -36.54 11.08
CA GLY A 412 27.67 -37.74 11.81
C GLY A 412 27.16 -37.72 13.25
N LEU A 413 27.79 -38.52 14.10
CA LEU A 413 27.51 -38.54 15.54
C LEU A 413 28.64 -37.85 16.31
N GLN A 414 28.30 -36.86 17.13
CA GLN A 414 29.17 -36.41 18.22
C GLN A 414 28.88 -37.28 19.46
N GLY A 415 29.65 -38.35 19.61
CA GLY A 415 29.35 -39.40 20.58
C GLY A 415 28.12 -40.20 20.16
N ALA A 416 26.97 -39.95 20.79
CA ALA A 416 25.68 -40.59 20.46
C ALA A 416 24.63 -39.61 19.90
N GLN A 417 25.00 -38.34 19.74
CA GLN A 417 24.13 -37.25 19.32
C GLN A 417 24.30 -36.97 17.82
N PRO A 418 23.24 -37.01 17.01
CA PRO A 418 23.27 -36.64 15.60
C PRO A 418 23.62 -35.16 15.39
N GLU A 419 24.49 -34.90 14.42
CA GLU A 419 24.83 -33.56 13.97
C GLU A 419 24.47 -33.39 12.49
N ILE A 420 23.81 -32.27 12.18
CA ILE A 420 23.47 -31.83 10.83
C ILE A 420 24.15 -30.50 10.52
N SER A 421 24.37 -30.21 9.25
CA SER A 421 24.90 -28.94 8.77
C SER A 421 24.21 -28.46 7.50
N TRP A 422 24.25 -27.16 7.27
CA TRP A 422 23.73 -26.53 6.05
C TRP A 422 24.49 -25.23 5.74
N PRO A 423 24.63 -24.84 4.47
CA PRO A 423 25.06 -23.49 4.13
C PRO A 423 23.96 -22.50 4.57
N SER A 424 24.34 -21.39 5.20
CA SER A 424 23.38 -20.33 5.53
C SER A 424 23.58 -19.11 4.67
N VAL A 425 22.48 -18.40 4.41
CA VAL A 425 22.44 -17.18 3.61
C VAL A 425 22.05 -16.02 4.53
N ALA A 426 22.71 -14.87 4.36
CA ALA A 426 22.37 -13.67 5.12
C ALA A 426 20.92 -13.23 4.82
N GLY A 427 20.23 -12.67 5.82
CA GLY A 427 18.83 -12.29 5.69
C GLY A 427 17.85 -13.48 5.70
N ARG A 428 18.30 -14.68 6.12
CA ARG A 428 17.45 -15.87 6.30
C ARG A 428 17.57 -16.41 7.71
N GLU A 429 16.50 -17.00 8.20
CA GLU A 429 16.46 -17.70 9.49
C GLU A 429 16.06 -19.16 9.32
N TYR A 430 16.64 -20.02 10.17
CA TYR A 430 16.44 -21.46 10.08
C TYR A 430 15.80 -22.02 11.35
N ALA A 431 14.89 -22.98 11.17
CA ALA A 431 14.32 -23.79 12.23
C ALA A 431 14.49 -25.28 11.94
N VAL A 432 14.97 -26.03 12.94
CA VAL A 432 15.23 -27.47 12.83
C VAL A 432 14.09 -28.24 13.48
N TYR A 433 13.46 -29.11 12.71
CA TYR A 433 12.45 -30.06 13.18
C TYR A 433 13.01 -31.48 13.16
N MET A 434 12.49 -32.31 14.04
CA MET A 434 12.78 -33.74 14.05
C MET A 434 11.48 -34.54 14.17
N SER A 435 11.40 -35.64 13.44
CA SER A 435 10.33 -36.62 13.57
C SER A 435 10.92 -38.02 13.58
N THR A 436 10.40 -38.89 14.44
CA THR A 436 10.73 -40.33 14.45
C THR A 436 9.85 -41.13 13.48
N ASN A 437 8.79 -40.51 12.95
CA ASN A 437 7.85 -41.15 12.04
C ASN A 437 7.21 -40.12 11.09
N LEU A 438 7.58 -40.16 9.81
CA LEU A 438 7.00 -39.25 8.81
C LEU A 438 5.49 -39.47 8.57
N LEU A 439 4.93 -40.62 8.95
CA LEU A 439 3.48 -40.87 8.83
C LEU A 439 2.65 -40.03 9.81
N THR A 440 3.25 -39.59 10.92
CA THR A 440 2.59 -38.68 11.87
C THR A 440 2.85 -37.20 11.55
N GLY A 441 3.60 -36.93 10.48
CA GLY A 441 4.00 -35.59 10.09
C GLY A 441 5.14 -35.01 10.94
N TRP A 442 5.29 -33.69 10.83
CA TRP A 442 6.25 -32.91 11.60
C TRP A 442 5.59 -32.33 12.84
N PRO A 443 6.30 -32.23 13.98
CA PRO A 443 5.76 -31.61 15.18
C PRO A 443 5.48 -30.10 14.96
N GLU A 444 4.54 -29.55 15.73
CA GLU A 444 4.20 -28.12 15.68
C GLU A 444 5.36 -27.22 16.09
N LEU A 445 6.18 -27.66 17.05
CA LEU A 445 7.33 -26.90 17.55
C LEU A 445 8.64 -27.49 17.03
N PRO A 446 9.59 -26.63 16.59
CA PRO A 446 10.92 -27.08 16.20
C PRO A 446 11.75 -27.47 17.44
N LEU A 447 12.81 -28.25 17.21
CA LEU A 447 13.86 -28.47 18.21
C LEU A 447 14.59 -27.17 18.55
N THR A 448 14.80 -26.33 17.54
CA THR A 448 15.39 -24.98 17.66
C THR A 448 14.92 -24.10 16.51
N SER A 449 14.83 -22.80 16.73
CA SER A 449 14.48 -21.80 15.73
C SER A 449 15.39 -20.57 15.84
N ASN A 450 15.16 -19.57 14.98
CA ASN A 450 15.84 -18.27 14.98
C ASN A 450 17.36 -18.41 14.82
N ILE A 451 17.81 -19.41 14.05
CA ILE A 451 19.21 -19.53 13.68
C ILE A 451 19.44 -18.55 12.53
N THR A 452 20.07 -17.41 12.79
CA THR A 452 20.35 -16.39 11.78
C THR A 452 21.45 -16.85 10.83
N GLY A 453 21.19 -16.74 9.52
CA GLY A 453 22.16 -16.98 8.47
C GLY A 453 23.16 -15.84 8.33
N ASP A 454 24.41 -16.18 8.07
CA ASP A 454 25.54 -15.24 8.01
C ASP A 454 26.51 -15.54 6.86
N GLY A 455 26.08 -16.34 5.88
CA GLY A 455 26.94 -16.77 4.77
C GLY A 455 27.87 -17.93 5.12
N THR A 456 27.90 -18.39 6.37
CA THR A 456 28.75 -19.52 6.81
C THR A 456 27.94 -20.81 6.90
N THR A 457 28.64 -21.95 7.00
CA THR A 457 28.01 -23.23 7.30
C THR A 457 27.57 -23.26 8.75
N LYS A 458 26.26 -23.49 8.98
CA LYS A 458 25.70 -23.71 10.31
C LYS A 458 25.72 -25.20 10.64
N THR A 459 25.84 -25.51 11.93
CA THR A 459 25.70 -26.86 12.45
C THR A 459 24.68 -26.89 13.59
N PHE A 460 24.00 -28.01 13.74
CA PHE A 460 23.13 -28.29 14.87
C PHE A 460 23.34 -29.72 15.36
N THR A 461 23.58 -29.85 16.66
CA THR A 461 23.71 -31.15 17.34
C THR A 461 22.47 -31.40 18.19
N ASP A 462 21.74 -32.45 17.87
CA ASP A 462 20.57 -32.86 18.62
C ASP A 462 20.98 -33.40 20.00
N ALA A 463 20.45 -32.79 21.07
CA ALA A 463 20.79 -33.19 22.43
C ALA A 463 20.35 -34.62 22.78
N MET A 464 19.38 -35.19 22.05
CA MET A 464 18.86 -36.53 22.32
C MET A 464 19.67 -37.62 21.59
N PRO A 465 20.25 -38.59 22.31
CA PRO A 465 20.84 -39.76 21.67
C PRO A 465 19.76 -40.54 20.90
N MET A 466 20.03 -40.91 19.66
CA MET A 466 19.05 -41.58 18.78
C MET A 466 19.37 -43.08 18.58
N PRO A 467 18.91 -43.99 19.46
CA PRO A 467 19.14 -45.43 19.30
C PRO A 467 18.31 -46.08 18.19
N VAL A 468 17.30 -45.40 17.63
CA VAL A 468 16.36 -45.96 16.62
C VAL A 468 16.33 -45.19 15.30
N GLY A 469 17.15 -44.13 15.16
CA GLY A 469 17.12 -43.22 14.02
C GLY A 469 15.94 -42.23 14.04
N GLY A 470 15.99 -41.25 13.15
CA GLY A 470 14.98 -40.19 13.01
C GLY A 470 15.22 -39.35 11.76
N PHE A 471 14.26 -38.51 11.43
CA PHE A 471 14.26 -37.63 10.25
C PHE A 471 14.37 -36.18 10.71
N TYR A 472 15.21 -35.40 10.04
CA TYR A 472 15.32 -33.96 10.26
C TYR A 472 14.68 -33.20 9.09
N ARG A 473 14.05 -32.06 9.41
CA ARG A 473 13.63 -31.07 8.43
C ARG A 473 14.19 -29.72 8.84
N LEU A 474 14.76 -29.02 7.88
CA LEU A 474 15.15 -27.64 8.03
C LEU A 474 14.08 -26.78 7.35
N GLN A 475 13.52 -25.83 8.09
CA GLN A 475 12.66 -24.78 7.55
C GLN A 475 13.50 -23.53 7.38
N VAL A 476 13.36 -22.86 6.25
CA VAL A 476 13.98 -21.57 5.94
C VAL A 476 12.88 -20.52 5.93
N ASN A 477 13.11 -19.38 6.57
CA ASN A 477 12.25 -18.22 6.50
C ASN A 477 13.09 -17.04 6.01
N ILE A 478 12.49 -16.22 5.14
CA ILE A 478 13.08 -14.93 4.76
C ILE A 478 12.89 -13.98 5.94
N VAL A 479 13.95 -13.28 6.31
CA VAL A 479 13.89 -12.21 7.30
C VAL A 479 13.92 -10.90 6.52
N PRO A 480 12.94 -10.00 6.73
CA PRO A 480 12.95 -8.66 6.15
C PRO A 480 14.25 -7.90 6.41
#